data_AF-K1SAR5-F1
#
_entry.id   AF-K1SAR5-F1
#
_cell.length_a   1.000
_cell.length_b   1.000
_cell.length_c   1.000
_cell.angle_alpha   90.00
_cell.angle_beta   90.00
_cell.angle_gamma   90.00
#
_symmetry.space_group_name_H-M   'P 1'
#
loop_
_entity.id
_entity.type
_entity.pdbx_description
1 polymer ?
#
loop_
_entity_poly.entity_id
_entity_poly.type
_entity_poly.pdbx_seq_one_letter_code
_entity_poly.pdbx_strand_id
1 'polypeptide(L)'
;MKKIMITIITILLVILLGGSGTMIVKNKVQDKKEEQQYEKMEKKYVNKNKKKNKIKGTSDFDIEKMKKKNKDVVGWIECSDVLSYPLVKGMDNDYYLNHNALRQSNISGSIFLDYRTDFTSSNCIIYGHNMKGRQMFGKLLNFIKASFAKNHDTFYIDDGTMKHQYKLASVNLV
;
A
#
# COMPACT_ATOMS: atom_id res chain seq x y z
N MET A 1 -7.38 50.65 23.90
CA MET A 1 -6.31 49.95 23.14
C MET A 1 -6.19 48.47 23.50
N LYS A 2 -5.96 48.08 24.77
CA LYS A 2 -5.82 46.65 25.18
C LYS A 2 -7.00 45.75 24.77
N LYS A 3 -8.26 46.20 24.93
CA LYS A 3 -9.45 45.41 24.54
C LYS A 3 -9.53 45.15 23.03
N ILE A 4 -9.24 46.17 22.22
CA ILE A 4 -9.22 46.06 20.75
C ILE A 4 -8.11 45.08 20.30
N MET A 5 -6.93 45.17 20.93
CA MET A 5 -5.81 44.26 20.66
C MET A 5 -6.15 42.80 21.01
N ILE A 6 -6.82 42.55 22.15
CA ILE A 6 -7.27 41.20 22.53
C ILE A 6 -8.28 40.67 21.51
N THR A 7 -9.28 41.46 21.10
CA THR A 7 -10.28 41.02 20.12
C THR A 7 -9.65 40.64 18.78
N ILE A 8 -8.66 41.41 18.30
CA ILE A 8 -7.94 41.10 17.05
C ILE A 8 -7.18 39.78 17.17
N ILE A 9 -6.48 39.54 18.28
CA ILE A 9 -5.76 38.29 18.54
C ILE A 9 -6.72 37.09 18.57
N THR A 10 -7.88 37.23 19.21
CA THR A 10 -8.88 36.15 19.28
C THR A 10 -9.43 35.79 17.90
N ILE A 11 -9.72 36.78 17.05
CA ILE A 11 -10.19 36.54 15.67
C ILE A 11 -9.12 35.81 14.86
N LEU A 12 -7.85 36.23 14.99
CA LEU A 12 -6.72 35.59 14.31
C LEU A 12 -6.55 34.12 14.72
N LEU A 13 -6.70 33.80 16.01
CA LEU A 13 -6.66 32.43 16.52
C LEU A 13 -7.81 31.57 15.98
N VAL A 14 -9.03 32.11 15.90
CA VAL A 14 -10.18 31.40 15.35
C VAL A 14 -9.99 31.08 13.87
N ILE A 15 -9.40 31.99 13.09
CA ILE A 15 -9.07 31.78 11.68
C ILE A 15 -7.99 30.69 11.51
N LEU A 16 -6.93 30.73 12.32
CA LEU A 16 -5.85 29.72 12.31
C LEU A 16 -6.38 28.32 12.67
N LEU A 17 -7.19 28.22 13.72
CA LEU A 17 -7.82 26.97 14.14
C LEU A 17 -8.80 26.45 13.07
N GLY A 18 -9.64 27.32 12.50
CA GLY A 18 -10.55 26.96 11.41
C GLY A 18 -9.81 26.43 10.18
N GLY A 19 -8.73 27.09 9.76
CA GLY A 19 -7.89 26.63 8.65
C GLY A 19 -7.31 25.24 8.89
N SER A 20 -6.72 25.00 10.08
CA SER A 20 -6.14 23.71 10.45
C SER A 20 -7.17 22.57 10.48
N GLY A 21 -8.39 22.84 10.96
CA GLY A 21 -9.47 21.86 11.01
C GLY A 21 -9.88 21.36 9.62
N THR A 22 -9.96 22.27 8.64
CA THR A 22 -10.31 21.88 7.25
C THR A 22 -9.24 20.99 6.61
N MET A 23 -7.96 21.19 6.92
CA MET A 23 -6.85 20.38 6.41
C MET A 23 -6.90 18.95 6.96
N ILE A 24 -7.18 18.78 8.24
CA ILE A 24 -7.30 17.46 8.88
C ILE A 24 -8.44 16.65 8.27
N VAL A 25 -9.61 17.27 8.06
CA VAL A 25 -10.77 16.59 7.44
C VAL A 25 -10.46 16.20 5.99
N LYS A 26 -9.86 17.10 5.20
CA LYS A 26 -9.46 16.81 3.82
C LYS A 26 -8.51 15.60 3.75
N ASN A 27 -7.51 15.52 4.64
CA ASN A 27 -6.58 14.39 4.69
C ASN A 27 -7.31 13.06 5.02
N LYS A 28 -8.18 13.04 6.03
CA LYS A 28 -8.94 11.83 6.36
C LYS A 28 -9.86 11.37 5.23
N VAL A 29 -10.47 12.30 4.51
CA VAL A 29 -11.31 11.99 3.34
C VAL A 29 -10.46 11.43 2.20
N GLN A 30 -9.25 11.96 2.00
CA GLN A 30 -8.32 11.45 1.01
C GLN A 30 -7.88 10.01 1.33
N ASP A 31 -7.46 9.74 2.57
CA ASP A 31 -7.05 8.39 3.02
C ASP A 31 -8.15 7.35 2.76
N LYS A 32 -9.42 7.68 3.06
CA LYS A 32 -10.57 6.80 2.82
C LYS A 32 -10.82 6.56 1.33
N LYS A 33 -10.66 7.59 0.48
CA LYS A 33 -10.83 7.45 -0.96
C LYS A 33 -9.78 6.51 -1.56
N GLU A 34 -8.55 6.57 -1.06
CA GLU A 34 -7.45 5.72 -1.52
C GLU A 34 -7.66 4.26 -1.12
N GLU A 35 -8.07 4.00 0.13
CA GLU A 35 -8.44 2.65 0.57
C GLU A 35 -9.56 2.05 -0.28
N GLN A 36 -10.63 2.83 -0.53
CA GLN A 36 -11.73 2.40 -1.41
C GLN A 36 -11.26 2.14 -2.84
N GLN A 37 -10.27 2.88 -3.33
CA GLN A 37 -9.70 2.66 -4.66
C GLN A 37 -8.95 1.32 -4.72
N TYR A 38 -8.16 0.99 -3.70
CA TYR A 38 -7.48 -0.30 -3.59
C TYR A 38 -8.46 -1.47 -3.47
N GLU A 39 -9.48 -1.37 -2.61
CA GLU A 39 -10.52 -2.41 -2.51
C GLU A 39 -11.25 -2.63 -3.84
N LYS A 40 -11.53 -1.55 -4.59
CA LYS A 40 -12.15 -1.63 -5.92
C LYS A 40 -11.22 -2.32 -6.91
N MET A 41 -9.91 -2.06 -6.86
CA MET A 41 -8.93 -2.77 -7.69
C MET A 41 -8.90 -4.26 -7.36
N GLU A 42 -8.79 -4.61 -6.08
CA GLU A 42 -8.79 -6.01 -5.63
C GLU A 42 -10.06 -6.75 -6.11
N LYS A 43 -11.25 -6.18 -5.89
CA LYS A 43 -12.52 -6.75 -6.36
C LYS A 43 -12.64 -6.86 -7.88
N LYS A 44 -12.00 -5.96 -8.63
CA LYS A 44 -12.04 -5.92 -10.10
C LYS A 44 -11.11 -6.94 -10.75
N TYR A 45 -9.98 -7.23 -10.11
CA TYR A 45 -8.94 -8.09 -10.65
C TYR A 45 -8.89 -9.47 -10.00
N VAL A 46 -9.64 -9.74 -8.93
CA VAL A 46 -9.77 -11.10 -8.39
C VAL A 46 -10.53 -12.02 -9.35
N ASN A 47 -9.93 -13.17 -9.66
CA ASN A 47 -10.49 -14.25 -10.47
C ASN A 47 -11.48 -15.07 -9.64
N LYS A 48 -12.76 -14.72 -9.70
CA LYS A 48 -13.82 -15.48 -9.00
C LYS A 48 -14.05 -16.89 -9.58
N ASN A 49 -13.64 -17.14 -10.82
CA ASN A 49 -13.99 -18.34 -11.59
C ASN A 49 -12.86 -19.39 -11.71
N LYS A 50 -11.63 -19.09 -11.27
CA LYS A 50 -10.52 -20.07 -11.28
C LYS A 50 -10.47 -20.83 -9.94
N LYS A 51 -10.92 -22.09 -9.96
CA LYS A 51 -10.80 -23.04 -8.83
C LYS A 51 -9.49 -23.85 -8.82
N LYS A 52 -8.64 -23.74 -9.85
CA LYS A 52 -7.40 -24.53 -9.94
C LYS A 52 -6.28 -23.89 -9.11
N ASN A 53 -5.71 -24.66 -8.18
CA ASN A 53 -4.57 -24.35 -7.32
C ASN A 53 -4.78 -23.17 -6.34
N LYS A 54 -5.87 -23.20 -5.56
CA LYS A 54 -5.97 -22.35 -4.36
C LYS A 54 -5.00 -22.84 -3.29
N ILE A 55 -3.87 -22.15 -3.13
CA ILE A 55 -3.14 -22.21 -1.86
C ILE A 55 -4.06 -21.61 -0.80
N LYS A 56 -4.34 -22.37 0.26
CA LYS A 56 -5.28 -21.98 1.32
C LYS A 56 -4.88 -20.61 1.89
N GLY A 57 -5.76 -19.62 1.76
CA GLY A 57 -5.54 -18.25 2.25
C GLY A 57 -5.06 -17.22 1.23
N THR A 58 -4.92 -17.59 -0.05
CA THR A 58 -4.54 -16.67 -1.14
C THR A 58 -5.67 -16.43 -2.13
N SER A 59 -5.71 -15.22 -2.71
CA SER A 59 -6.61 -14.88 -3.81
C SER A 59 -5.93 -15.17 -5.14
N ASP A 60 -6.72 -15.38 -6.19
CA ASP A 60 -6.21 -15.50 -7.56
C ASP A 60 -6.49 -14.20 -8.29
N PHE A 61 -5.47 -13.56 -8.86
CA PHE A 61 -5.61 -12.25 -9.51
C PHE A 61 -5.34 -12.33 -11.01
N ASP A 62 -6.07 -11.55 -11.80
CA ASP A 62 -5.90 -11.42 -13.25
C ASP A 62 -4.75 -10.45 -13.56
N ILE A 63 -3.53 -10.90 -13.29
CA ILE A 63 -2.30 -10.11 -13.49
C ILE A 63 -2.15 -9.69 -14.95
N GLU A 64 -2.51 -10.56 -15.90
CA GLU A 64 -2.45 -10.27 -17.34
C GLU A 64 -3.38 -9.11 -17.73
N LYS A 65 -4.58 -9.05 -17.17
CA LYS A 65 -5.48 -7.91 -17.38
C LYS A 65 -4.95 -6.62 -16.74
N MET A 66 -4.20 -6.71 -15.64
CA MET A 66 -3.52 -5.55 -15.06
C MET A 66 -2.35 -5.08 -15.93
N LYS A 67 -1.52 -6.00 -16.42
CA LYS A 67 -0.40 -5.74 -17.35
C LYS A 67 -0.85 -5.02 -18.62
N LYS A 68 -2.05 -5.34 -19.13
CA LYS A 68 -2.66 -4.61 -20.27
C LYS A 68 -2.95 -3.14 -19.99
N LYS A 69 -3.12 -2.74 -18.72
CA LYS A 69 -3.33 -1.35 -18.30
C LYS A 69 -2.04 -0.65 -17.89
N ASN A 70 -1.13 -1.39 -17.28
CA ASN A 70 0.20 -0.90 -16.94
C ASN A 70 1.21 -2.03 -17.09
N LYS A 71 2.14 -1.90 -18.05
CA LYS A 71 3.18 -2.90 -18.32
C LYS A 71 4.16 -3.09 -17.16
N ASP A 72 4.23 -2.13 -16.25
CA ASP A 72 5.09 -2.17 -15.07
C ASP A 72 4.53 -3.09 -13.97
N VAL A 73 3.31 -3.62 -14.11
CA VAL A 73 2.76 -4.63 -13.19
C VAL A 73 3.54 -5.93 -13.34
N VAL A 74 4.25 -6.30 -12.28
CA VAL A 74 5.05 -7.54 -12.23
C VAL A 74 4.37 -8.64 -11.44
N GLY A 75 3.36 -8.32 -10.63
CA GLY A 75 2.64 -9.34 -9.88
C GLY A 75 1.67 -8.80 -8.84
N TRP A 76 1.42 -9.61 -7.82
CA TRP A 76 0.62 -9.29 -6.65
C TRP A 76 1.25 -9.88 -5.40
N ILE A 77 1.29 -9.12 -4.31
CA ILE A 77 1.81 -9.56 -3.01
C ILE A 77 0.67 -9.68 -1.99
N GLU A 78 0.62 -10.80 -1.28
CA GLU A 78 -0.37 -11.07 -0.24
C GLU A 78 0.29 -11.58 1.05
N CYS A 79 -0.28 -11.17 2.18
CA CYS A 79 -0.15 -11.84 3.47
C CYS A 79 -1.54 -11.85 4.10
N SER A 80 -2.11 -13.04 4.32
CA SER A 80 -3.53 -13.21 4.68
C SER A 80 -3.92 -12.36 5.89
N ASP A 81 -5.04 -11.63 5.75
CA ASP A 81 -5.60 -10.68 6.73
C ASP A 81 -4.69 -9.47 7.09
N VAL A 82 -3.51 -9.38 6.48
CA VAL A 82 -2.57 -8.28 6.68
C VAL A 82 -2.59 -7.33 5.48
N LEU A 83 -2.15 -7.80 4.31
CA LEU A 83 -1.98 -6.97 3.12
C LEU A 83 -2.28 -7.76 1.84
N SER A 84 -2.72 -7.05 0.81
CA SER A 84 -3.04 -7.56 -0.52
C SER A 84 -2.93 -6.41 -1.51
N TYR A 85 -1.85 -6.37 -2.29
CA TYR A 85 -1.57 -5.25 -3.18
C TYR A 85 -0.97 -5.70 -4.53
N PRO A 86 -1.28 -4.98 -5.62
CA PRO A 86 -0.53 -5.15 -6.85
C PRO A 86 0.93 -4.73 -6.65
N LEU A 87 1.84 -5.48 -7.28
CA LEU A 87 3.27 -5.25 -7.26
C LEU A 87 3.70 -4.72 -8.62
N VAL A 88 4.32 -3.54 -8.63
CA VAL A 88 4.85 -2.89 -9.85
C VAL A 88 6.37 -2.76 -9.81
N LYS A 89 7.00 -2.58 -10.96
CA LYS A 89 8.44 -2.32 -11.08
C LYS A 89 8.68 -1.17 -12.05
N GLY A 90 9.28 -0.10 -11.55
CA GLY A 90 9.66 1.07 -12.36
C GLY A 90 11.02 0.91 -13.03
N MET A 91 11.42 1.96 -13.76
CA MET A 91 12.80 2.13 -14.24
C MET A 91 13.75 2.64 -13.15
N ASP A 92 13.17 3.14 -12.06
CA ASP A 92 13.83 3.66 -10.86
C ASP A 92 13.02 3.23 -9.61
N ASN A 93 13.49 3.64 -8.43
CA ASN A 93 12.81 3.42 -7.15
C ASN A 93 11.97 4.63 -6.67
N ASP A 94 11.78 5.65 -7.51
CA ASP A 94 11.18 6.93 -7.13
C ASP A 94 9.79 7.12 -7.72
N TYR A 95 9.57 6.71 -8.97
CA TYR A 95 8.32 6.96 -9.71
C TYR A 95 7.08 6.43 -8.97
N TYR A 96 7.16 5.24 -8.41
CA TYR A 96 6.04 4.60 -7.71
C TYR A 96 5.89 5.03 -6.24
N LEU A 97 6.72 5.97 -5.75
CA LEU A 97 6.49 6.62 -4.46
C LEU A 97 5.26 7.51 -4.48
N ASN A 98 4.88 8.07 -5.64
CA ASN A 98 3.75 8.99 -5.76
C ASN A 98 2.81 8.65 -6.94
N HIS A 99 2.88 7.42 -7.43
CA HIS A 99 1.98 6.88 -8.45
C HIS A 99 1.42 5.52 -8.01
N ASN A 100 0.14 5.28 -8.27
CA ASN A 100 -0.49 3.99 -8.04
C ASN A 100 -0.13 2.98 -9.15
N ALA A 101 -0.56 1.72 -8.99
CA ALA A 101 -0.26 0.64 -9.93
C ALA A 101 -0.84 0.82 -11.34
N LEU A 102 -1.69 1.84 -11.56
CA LEU A 102 -2.23 2.23 -12.86
C LEU A 102 -1.59 3.53 -13.39
N ARG A 103 -0.44 3.95 -12.81
CA ARG A 103 0.34 5.16 -13.16
C ARG A 103 -0.39 6.48 -12.93
N GLN A 104 -1.40 6.50 -12.06
CA GLN A 104 -2.08 7.72 -11.67
C GLN A 104 -1.42 8.30 -10.42
N SER A 105 -1.29 9.63 -10.38
CA SER A 105 -0.77 10.34 -9.20
C SER A 105 -1.57 9.95 -7.94
N ASN A 106 -0.85 9.53 -6.89
CA ASN A 106 -1.44 9.04 -5.65
C ASN A 106 -0.42 9.18 -4.50
N ILE A 107 -0.82 9.76 -3.36
CA ILE A 107 0.11 10.02 -2.25
C ILE A 107 0.53 8.74 -1.51
N SER A 108 -0.31 7.70 -1.51
CA SER A 108 0.03 6.38 -0.98
C SER A 108 0.98 5.61 -1.90
N GLY A 109 1.27 6.12 -3.11
CA GLY A 109 2.13 5.46 -4.08
C GLY A 109 1.64 4.06 -4.44
N SER A 110 2.58 3.14 -4.63
CA SER A 110 2.34 1.70 -4.85
C SER A 110 3.23 0.84 -3.95
N ILE A 111 2.94 -0.46 -3.93
CA ILE A 111 3.94 -1.45 -3.52
C ILE A 111 4.79 -1.79 -4.75
N PHE A 112 6.10 -1.63 -4.67
CA PHE A 112 6.98 -1.76 -5.83
C PHE A 112 8.27 -2.52 -5.56
N LEU A 113 8.70 -3.29 -6.55
CA LEU A 113 9.95 -4.05 -6.56
C LEU A 113 11.12 -3.14 -6.97
N ASP A 114 12.28 -3.31 -6.34
CA ASP A 114 13.50 -2.60 -6.70
C ASP A 114 13.85 -2.77 -8.18
N TYR A 115 14.12 -1.66 -8.87
CA TYR A 115 14.36 -1.67 -10.31
C TYR A 115 15.53 -2.58 -10.74
N ARG A 116 16.49 -2.85 -9.85
CA ARG A 116 17.69 -3.67 -10.13
C ARG A 116 17.45 -5.18 -10.01
N THR A 117 16.34 -5.59 -9.40
CA THR A 117 16.09 -7.00 -9.05
C THR A 117 14.83 -7.54 -9.72
N ASP A 118 14.73 -8.86 -9.86
CA ASP A 118 13.56 -9.58 -10.35
C ASP A 118 13.34 -10.85 -9.53
N PHE A 119 12.25 -11.59 -9.77
CA PHE A 119 11.94 -12.80 -9.00
C PHE A 119 12.94 -13.96 -9.19
N THR A 120 13.90 -13.84 -10.10
CA THR A 120 14.99 -14.82 -10.24
C THR A 120 16.22 -14.44 -9.43
N SER A 121 16.27 -13.21 -8.93
CA SER A 121 17.34 -12.68 -8.09
C SER A 121 17.32 -13.34 -6.71
N SER A 122 18.50 -13.63 -6.16
CA SER A 122 18.60 -14.22 -4.81
C SER A 122 18.05 -13.33 -3.70
N ASN A 123 18.03 -12.01 -3.93
CA ASN A 123 17.42 -11.04 -3.03
C ASN A 123 16.56 -10.06 -3.83
N CYS A 124 15.27 -10.00 -3.49
CA CYS A 124 14.30 -9.07 -4.04
C CYS A 124 13.91 -8.08 -2.96
N ILE A 125 14.05 -6.77 -3.23
CA ILE A 125 13.67 -5.75 -2.26
C ILE A 125 12.35 -5.13 -2.73
N ILE A 126 11.34 -5.16 -1.85
CA ILE A 126 10.02 -4.59 -2.13
C ILE A 126 9.80 -3.42 -1.18
N TYR A 127 9.41 -2.28 -1.74
CA TYR A 127 9.15 -1.05 -1.04
C TYR A 127 7.66 -0.74 -1.02
N GLY A 128 7.25 0.06 -0.03
CA GLY A 128 5.90 0.55 0.12
C GLY A 128 5.82 1.56 1.25
N HIS A 129 4.90 2.53 1.13
CA HIS A 129 4.73 3.56 2.15
C HIS A 129 4.23 2.98 3.48
N ASN A 130 4.63 3.61 4.57
CA ASN A 130 4.02 3.44 5.88
C ASN A 130 3.05 4.60 6.13
N MET A 131 1.82 4.47 5.65
CA MET A 131 0.81 5.52 5.77
C MET A 131 0.28 5.63 7.20
N LYS A 132 -0.13 6.83 7.64
CA LYS A 132 -0.69 7.07 8.99
C LYS A 132 -1.90 6.17 9.31
N GLY A 133 -2.71 5.85 8.30
CA GLY A 133 -3.83 4.92 8.40
C GLY A 133 -3.43 3.44 8.44
N ARG A 134 -2.14 3.11 8.52
CA ARG A 134 -1.56 1.76 8.38
C ARG A 134 -1.84 1.08 7.03
N GLN A 135 -2.23 1.85 6.03
CA GLN A 135 -2.37 1.39 4.64
C GLN A 135 -0.99 1.08 4.04
N MET A 136 -0.98 0.41 2.89
CA MET A 136 0.24 -0.03 2.20
C MET A 136 1.07 -0.95 3.10
N PHE A 137 2.33 -0.62 3.37
CA PHE A 137 3.20 -1.40 4.28
C PHE A 137 3.10 -0.97 5.74
N GLY A 138 2.19 -0.06 6.11
CA GLY A 138 2.06 0.39 7.50
C GLY A 138 1.66 -0.71 8.49
N LYS A 139 0.96 -1.76 8.04
CA LYS A 139 0.66 -2.95 8.87
C LYS A 139 1.90 -3.82 9.15
N LEU A 140 3.00 -3.67 8.41
CA LEU A 140 4.23 -4.44 8.67
C LEU A 140 4.82 -4.13 10.06
N LEU A 141 4.56 -2.96 10.63
CA LEU A 141 4.96 -2.62 12.00
C LEU A 141 4.36 -3.58 13.05
N ASN A 142 3.25 -4.26 12.76
CA ASN A 142 2.67 -5.23 13.69
C ASN A 142 3.57 -6.47 13.86
N PHE A 143 4.42 -6.79 12.89
CA PHE A 143 5.31 -7.95 12.94
C PHE A 143 6.42 -7.83 13.99
N ILE A 144 6.65 -6.64 14.54
CA ILE A 144 7.53 -6.45 15.70
C ILE A 144 7.00 -7.27 16.91
N LYS A 145 5.68 -7.48 16.99
CA LYS A 145 5.08 -8.35 18.01
C LYS A 145 5.21 -9.81 17.59
N ALA A 146 5.99 -10.59 18.35
CA ALA A 146 6.27 -12.00 18.04
C ALA A 146 4.99 -12.86 17.85
N SER A 147 3.93 -12.62 18.63
CA SER A 147 2.65 -13.33 18.47
C SER A 147 1.98 -13.04 17.14
N PHE A 148 2.04 -11.79 16.66
CA PHE A 148 1.50 -11.40 15.36
C PHE A 148 2.33 -12.03 14.24
N ALA A 149 3.66 -11.92 14.32
CA ALA A 149 4.57 -12.52 13.34
C ALA A 149 4.37 -14.05 13.22
N LYS A 150 4.19 -14.75 14.35
CA LYS A 150 3.93 -16.20 14.37
C LYS A 150 2.61 -16.58 13.70
N ASN A 151 1.58 -15.73 13.78
CA ASN A 151 0.27 -16.00 13.20
C ASN A 151 0.18 -15.61 11.71
N HIS A 152 1.07 -14.75 11.23
CA HIS A 152 1.08 -14.23 9.86
C HIS A 152 2.45 -14.44 9.18
N ASP A 153 3.09 -15.58 9.41
CA ASP A 153 4.50 -15.85 9.04
C ASP A 153 4.74 -16.13 7.55
N THR A 154 3.71 -16.06 6.72
CA THR A 154 3.76 -16.47 5.32
C THR A 154 3.30 -15.35 4.40
N PHE A 155 4.13 -15.07 3.38
CA PHE A 155 3.86 -14.13 2.30
C PHE A 155 3.76 -14.89 0.98
N TYR A 156 2.94 -14.39 0.07
CA TYR A 156 2.76 -14.93 -1.26
C TYR A 156 3.01 -13.85 -2.30
N ILE A 157 3.67 -14.22 -3.39
CA ILE A 157 3.81 -13.38 -4.58
C ILE A 157 3.32 -14.16 -5.78
N ASP A 158 2.33 -13.63 -6.48
CA ASP A 158 1.89 -14.11 -7.78
C ASP A 158 2.52 -13.24 -8.87
N ASP A 159 3.48 -13.76 -9.65
CA ASP A 159 4.14 -13.01 -10.73
C ASP A 159 3.36 -13.03 -12.07
N GLY A 160 2.16 -13.63 -12.06
CA GLY A 160 1.32 -13.87 -13.22
C GLY A 160 1.61 -15.19 -13.94
N THR A 161 2.71 -15.85 -13.60
CA THR A 161 3.10 -17.17 -14.13
C THR A 161 2.99 -18.24 -13.05
N MET A 162 3.51 -17.93 -11.86
CA MET A 162 3.50 -18.82 -10.71
C MET A 162 3.31 -18.06 -9.39
N LYS A 163 2.83 -18.79 -8.39
CA LYS A 163 2.72 -18.29 -7.01
C LYS A 163 3.90 -18.78 -6.20
N HIS A 164 4.71 -17.84 -5.74
CA HIS A 164 5.83 -18.04 -4.84
C HIS A 164 5.37 -17.89 -3.39
N GLN A 165 5.86 -18.76 -2.52
CA GLN A 165 5.60 -18.70 -1.08
C GLN A 165 6.90 -18.36 -0.34
N TYR A 166 6.85 -17.34 0.52
CA TYR A 166 7.97 -16.89 1.34
C TYR A 166 7.62 -17.00 2.81
N LYS A 167 8.57 -17.51 3.60
CA LYS A 167 8.43 -17.59 5.06
C LYS A 167 9.20 -16.46 5.73
N LEU A 168 8.56 -15.81 6.69
CA LEU A 168 9.17 -14.76 7.49
C LEU A 168 10.35 -15.34 8.28
N ALA A 169 11.55 -14.83 8.00
CA ALA A 169 12.78 -15.24 8.68
C ALA A 169 13.20 -14.26 9.79
N SER A 170 13.02 -12.95 9.57
CA SER A 170 13.46 -11.92 10.51
C SER A 170 12.62 -10.66 10.39
N VAL A 171 12.50 -9.91 11.49
CA VAL A 171 11.88 -8.58 11.55
C VAL A 171 12.85 -7.67 12.29
N ASN A 172 13.27 -6.59 11.63
CA ASN A 172 14.18 -5.59 12.20
C ASN A 172 13.61 -4.20 11.96
N LEU A 173 13.71 -3.32 12.95
CA LEU A 173 13.48 -1.89 12.79
C LEU A 173 14.86 -1.23 12.80
N VAL A 174 15.23 -0.63 11.67
CA VAL A 174 16.55 -0.02 11.42
C VAL A 174 16.42 1.49 11.36
#